data_AF-A0A1Q3UER1-F1
#
_entry.id   AF-A0A1Q3UER1-F1
#
_cell.length_a   1.000
_cell.length_b   1.000
_cell.length_c   1.000
_cell.angle_alpha   90.00
_cell.angle_beta   90.00
_cell.angle_gamma   90.00
#
_symmetry.space_group_name_H-M   'P 1'
#
loop_
_entity.id
_entity.type
_entity.pdbx_description
1 polymer ?
#
loop_
_entity_poly.entity_id
_entity_poly.type
_entity_poly.pdbx_seq_one_letter_code
_entity_poly.pdbx_strand_id
1 'polypeptide(L)'
;MLCYGLKASAQSFEVPKNYFFSKQTNYAQYEADIIKAADWLQRTPWNAEPEKREAVIQFLLKWTQGVPYITVELKQPIMDISDVNPQLGFIYMGQYCKYAIEHKADFNPIKATTYALRAVAAKYKAEPARKTDDDVQQIIALDEKGELEAWVANDFGH
;
A
#
# COMPACT_ATOMS: atom_id res chain seq x y z
N MET A 1 -18.80 -11.80 33.90
CA MET A 1 -18.01 -12.12 32.68
C MET A 1 -18.03 -10.88 31.81
N LEU A 2 -17.03 -10.00 31.92
CA LEU A 2 -16.91 -8.82 31.04
C LEU A 2 -16.22 -9.26 29.76
N CYS A 3 -16.95 -9.30 28.65
CA CYS A 3 -16.37 -9.47 27.32
C CYS A 3 -15.62 -8.17 26.96
N TYR A 4 -14.30 -8.16 27.16
CA TYR A 4 -13.43 -7.16 26.54
C TYR A 4 -13.45 -7.40 25.03
N GLY A 5 -14.31 -6.65 24.33
CA GLY A 5 -14.26 -6.56 22.88
C GLY A 5 -12.93 -5.97 22.47
N LEU A 6 -12.08 -6.77 21.82
CA LEU A 6 -10.92 -6.30 21.07
C LEU A 6 -11.44 -5.35 19.98
N LYS A 7 -11.48 -4.05 20.27
CA LYS A 7 -11.61 -3.02 19.24
C LYS A 7 -10.31 -3.03 18.44
N ALA A 8 -10.29 -3.83 17.38
CA ALA A 8 -9.21 -3.88 16.41
C ALA A 8 -8.86 -2.45 15.95
N SER A 9 -7.58 -2.12 15.91
CA SER A 9 -7.00 -0.77 15.80
C SER A 9 -7.21 -0.05 14.45
N ALA A 10 -8.28 -0.36 13.72
CA ALA A 10 -8.68 0.33 12.48
C ALA A 10 -9.33 1.71 12.73
N GLN A 11 -9.70 2.03 13.98
CA GLN A 11 -10.61 3.15 14.29
C GLN A 11 -10.03 4.57 14.32
N SER A 12 -8.72 4.81 14.17
CA SER A 12 -8.15 6.15 14.52
C SER A 12 -7.67 7.03 13.37
N PHE A 13 -7.75 6.60 12.10
CA PHE A 13 -7.35 7.48 10.98
C PHE A 13 -8.56 8.21 10.39
N GLU A 14 -8.43 9.51 10.22
CA GLU A 14 -9.34 10.35 9.43
C GLU A 14 -8.51 11.11 8.41
N VAL A 15 -9.01 11.20 7.18
CA VAL A 15 -8.34 11.96 6.12
C VAL A 15 -8.28 13.44 6.53
N PRO A 16 -7.14 14.14 6.37
CA PRO A 16 -7.04 15.56 6.65
C PRO A 16 -8.15 16.35 5.94
N LYS A 17 -8.87 17.21 6.68
CA LYS A 17 -9.93 18.03 6.07
C LYS A 17 -9.30 19.12 5.20
N ASN A 18 -9.95 19.42 4.08
CA ASN A 18 -9.59 20.53 3.18
C ASN A 18 -8.13 20.47 2.64
N TYR A 19 -7.56 19.27 2.48
CA TYR A 19 -6.26 19.14 1.83
C TYR A 19 -6.33 19.65 0.38
N PHE A 20 -5.27 20.33 -0.07
CA PHE A 20 -5.12 20.78 -1.45
C PHE A 20 -3.68 20.56 -1.92
N PHE A 21 -3.54 19.78 -2.98
CA PHE A 21 -2.25 19.46 -3.60
C PHE A 21 -2.07 20.27 -4.87
N SER A 22 -0.96 21.00 -4.92
CA SER A 22 -0.54 21.87 -6.01
C SER A 22 0.98 21.92 -6.04
N LYS A 23 1.56 22.54 -7.08
CA LYS A 23 3.01 22.73 -7.20
C LYS A 23 3.63 23.48 -6.01
N GLN A 24 2.85 24.26 -5.26
CA GLN A 24 3.31 25.03 -4.10
C GLN A 24 3.05 24.32 -2.77
N THR A 25 2.39 23.16 -2.79
CA THR A 25 2.07 22.44 -1.56
C THR A 25 3.34 21.91 -0.92
N ASN A 26 3.50 22.16 0.38
CA ASN A 26 4.50 21.46 1.17
C ASN A 26 4.04 20.02 1.42
N TYR A 27 4.41 19.08 0.53
CA TYR A 27 3.98 17.67 0.60
C TYR A 27 4.48 16.96 1.86
N ALA A 28 5.62 17.38 2.41
CA ALA A 28 6.23 16.77 3.60
C ALA A 28 5.33 16.87 4.83
N GLN A 29 4.49 17.91 4.94
CA GLN A 29 3.56 18.06 6.08
C GLN A 29 2.51 16.94 6.17
N TYR A 30 2.24 16.24 5.05
CA TYR A 30 1.22 15.19 4.96
C TYR A 30 1.79 13.78 5.07
N GLU A 31 3.11 13.62 5.17
CA GLU A 31 3.75 12.30 5.17
C GLU A 31 3.27 11.39 6.30
N ALA A 32 3.12 11.94 7.51
CA ALA A 32 2.58 11.20 8.64
C ALA A 32 1.16 10.70 8.38
N ASP A 33 0.35 11.46 7.63
CA ASP A 33 -1.01 11.06 7.27
C ASP A 33 -1.03 10.06 6.11
N ILE A 34 -0.06 10.10 5.21
CA ILE A 34 0.14 9.08 4.17
C ILE A 34 0.51 7.74 4.77
N ILE A 35 1.39 7.71 5.78
CA ILE A 35 1.70 6.49 6.53
C ILE A 35 0.43 5.94 7.19
N LYS A 36 -0.34 6.79 7.89
CA LYS A 36 -1.60 6.36 8.52
C LYS A 36 -2.63 5.86 7.50
N ALA A 37 -2.73 6.51 6.34
CA ALA A 37 -3.59 6.08 5.24
C ALA A 37 -3.19 4.68 4.73
N ALA A 38 -1.90 4.46 4.49
CA ALA A 38 -1.37 3.16 4.07
C ALA A 38 -1.65 2.07 5.11
N ASP A 39 -1.42 2.35 6.39
CA ASP A 39 -1.68 1.42 7.50
C ASP A 39 -3.17 1.14 7.71
N TRP A 40 -4.03 2.13 7.45
CA TRP A 40 -5.47 1.95 7.51
C TRP A 40 -5.96 1.05 6.36
N LEU A 41 -5.52 1.31 5.13
CA LEU A 41 -5.86 0.47 3.97
C LEU A 41 -5.41 -0.98 4.17
N GLN A 42 -4.22 -1.18 4.75
CA GLN A 42 -3.67 -2.51 5.06
C GLN A 42 -4.54 -3.26 6.08
N ARG A 43 -4.92 -2.61 7.18
CA ARG A 43 -5.61 -3.28 8.30
C ARG A 43 -7.12 -3.40 8.14
N THR A 44 -7.75 -2.50 7.39
CA THR A 44 -9.21 -2.46 7.26
C THR A 44 -9.70 -3.40 6.16
N PRO A 45 -10.67 -4.31 6.41
CA PRO A 45 -11.26 -5.17 5.39
C PRO A 45 -11.78 -4.40 4.17
N TRP A 46 -11.74 -4.98 2.96
CA TRP A 46 -12.13 -4.26 1.73
C TRP A 46 -13.54 -3.71 1.76
N ASN A 47 -14.48 -4.50 2.30
CA ASN A 47 -15.90 -4.13 2.36
C ASN A 47 -16.27 -3.29 3.58
N ALA A 48 -15.29 -2.92 4.42
CA ALA A 48 -15.51 -2.05 5.57
C ALA A 48 -15.35 -0.59 5.17
N GLU A 49 -16.29 0.25 5.63
CA GLU A 49 -16.28 1.71 5.50
C GLU A 49 -16.01 2.19 4.05
N PRO A 50 -16.86 1.83 3.06
CA PRO A 50 -16.58 2.08 1.64
C PRO A 50 -16.37 3.57 1.30
N GLU A 51 -17.18 4.46 1.87
CA GLU A 51 -17.03 5.91 1.67
C GLU A 51 -15.70 6.44 2.21
N LYS A 52 -15.29 5.97 3.38
CA LYS A 52 -14.00 6.33 3.98
C LYS A 52 -12.85 5.76 3.18
N ARG A 53 -12.94 4.50 2.75
CA ARG A 53 -11.93 3.87 1.89
C ARG A 53 -11.71 4.69 0.62
N GLU A 54 -12.78 5.10 -0.04
CA GLU A 54 -12.67 5.96 -1.22
C GLU A 54 -11.96 7.28 -0.87
N ALA A 55 -12.34 7.95 0.22
CA ALA A 55 -11.67 9.18 0.66
C ALA A 55 -10.17 8.98 0.94
N VAL A 56 -9.79 7.87 1.57
CA VAL A 56 -8.40 7.50 1.88
C VAL A 56 -7.62 7.22 0.60
N ILE A 57 -8.21 6.47 -0.35
CA ILE A 57 -7.62 6.19 -1.66
C ILE A 57 -7.40 7.49 -2.44
N GLN A 58 -8.40 8.37 -2.49
CA GLN A 58 -8.30 9.66 -3.18
C GLN A 58 -7.21 10.55 -2.60
N PHE A 59 -7.11 10.60 -1.26
CA PHE A 59 -6.05 11.33 -0.58
C PHE A 59 -4.66 10.78 -0.93
N LEU A 60 -4.47 9.47 -0.83
CA LEU A 60 -3.21 8.80 -1.17
C LEU A 60 -2.83 9.01 -2.64
N LEU A 61 -3.78 8.83 -3.56
CA LEU A 61 -3.56 8.96 -5.00
C LEU A 61 -3.13 10.39 -5.36
N LYS A 62 -3.87 11.40 -4.89
CA LYS A 62 -3.55 12.81 -5.20
C LYS A 62 -2.24 13.26 -4.59
N TRP A 63 -1.89 12.79 -3.38
CA TRP A 63 -0.58 13.08 -2.79
C TRP A 63 0.53 12.43 -3.61
N THR A 64 0.38 11.14 -3.95
CA THR A 64 1.38 10.37 -4.70
C THR A 64 1.60 10.93 -6.11
N GLN A 65 0.56 11.41 -6.78
CA GLN A 65 0.66 12.08 -8.08
C GLN A 65 1.37 13.44 -8.01
N GLY A 66 1.32 14.10 -6.85
CA GLY A 66 1.84 15.46 -6.69
C GLY A 66 3.22 15.56 -6.04
N VAL A 67 3.61 14.57 -5.24
CA VAL A 67 4.86 14.61 -4.48
C VAL A 67 6.06 14.58 -5.44
N PRO A 68 6.96 15.58 -5.40
CA PRO A 68 8.02 15.68 -6.41
C PRO A 68 9.26 14.82 -6.12
N TYR A 69 9.32 14.17 -4.96
CA TYR A 69 10.51 13.46 -4.47
C TYR A 69 10.30 11.96 -4.23
N ILE A 70 9.10 11.43 -4.51
CA ILE A 70 8.82 9.99 -4.49
C ILE A 70 8.24 9.63 -5.85
N THR A 71 8.84 8.64 -6.50
CA THR A 71 8.34 8.05 -7.74
C THR A 71 8.02 6.59 -7.44
N VAL A 72 6.74 6.24 -7.48
CA VAL A 72 6.31 4.84 -7.30
C VAL A 72 6.64 4.07 -8.56
N GLU A 73 7.39 2.98 -8.43
CA GLU A 73 7.66 2.08 -9.55
C GLU A 73 6.42 1.26 -9.87
N LEU A 74 5.99 1.30 -11.13
CA LEU A 74 4.86 0.53 -11.67
C LEU A 74 5.36 -0.29 -12.86
N LYS A 75 5.98 -1.43 -12.59
CA LYS A 75 6.37 -2.43 -13.61
C LYS A 75 5.17 -3.33 -13.95
N GLN A 76 5.24 -4.06 -15.06
CA GLN A 76 4.12 -4.92 -15.52
C GLN A 76 3.59 -5.86 -14.43
N PRO A 77 4.44 -6.60 -13.67
CA PRO A 77 3.89 -7.51 -12.66
C PRO A 77 3.23 -6.79 -11.47
N ILE A 78 3.52 -5.50 -11.27
CA ILE A 78 2.82 -4.67 -10.27
C ILE A 78 1.45 -4.24 -10.79
N MET A 79 1.30 -4.07 -12.10
CA MET A 79 0.00 -3.81 -12.72
C MET A 79 -0.86 -5.09 -12.68
N ASP A 80 -0.28 -6.23 -13.02
CA ASP A 80 -0.96 -7.53 -13.13
C ASP A 80 -1.62 -7.96 -11.80
N ILE A 81 -0.94 -7.77 -10.65
CA ILE A 81 -1.51 -8.06 -9.31
C ILE A 81 -2.76 -7.23 -8.95
N SER A 82 -3.12 -6.23 -9.75
CA SER A 82 -4.30 -5.39 -9.55
C SER A 82 -5.42 -5.65 -10.57
N ASP A 83 -5.21 -6.52 -11.56
CA ASP A 83 -6.20 -6.77 -12.61
C ASP A 83 -7.44 -7.51 -12.06
N VAL A 84 -7.22 -8.52 -11.21
CA VAL A 84 -8.30 -9.31 -10.61
C VAL A 84 -8.82 -8.66 -9.34
N ASN A 85 -7.93 -8.07 -8.55
CA ASN A 85 -8.21 -7.43 -7.26
C ASN A 85 -7.68 -5.97 -7.24
N PRO A 86 -8.38 -4.99 -7.85
CA PRO A 86 -7.90 -3.61 -8.01
C PRO A 86 -7.50 -2.92 -6.71
N GLN A 87 -8.08 -3.34 -5.58
CA GLN A 87 -7.74 -2.84 -4.25
C GLN A 87 -6.25 -3.04 -3.93
N LEU A 88 -5.61 -4.09 -4.46
CA LEU A 88 -4.21 -4.41 -4.20
C LEU A 88 -3.25 -3.37 -4.79
N GLY A 89 -3.59 -2.72 -5.90
CA GLY A 89 -2.78 -1.62 -6.45
C GLY A 89 -2.64 -0.45 -5.47
N PHE A 90 -3.72 -0.12 -4.74
CA PHE A 90 -3.68 0.93 -3.71
C PHE A 90 -2.91 0.51 -2.46
N ILE A 91 -2.88 -0.80 -2.16
CA ILE A 91 -2.05 -1.34 -1.07
C ILE A 91 -0.58 -1.20 -1.44
N TYR A 92 -0.19 -1.63 -2.64
CA TYR A 92 1.17 -1.48 -3.14
C TYR A 92 1.61 -0.02 -3.08
N MET A 93 0.83 0.89 -3.66
CA MET A 93 1.14 2.32 -3.69
C MET A 93 1.32 2.92 -2.28
N GLY A 94 0.38 2.62 -1.37
CA GLY A 94 0.44 3.14 0.00
C GLY A 94 1.67 2.65 0.75
N GLN A 95 1.98 1.36 0.65
CA GLN A 95 3.08 0.74 1.37
C GLN A 95 4.45 1.10 0.77
N TYR A 96 4.52 1.32 -0.55
CA TYR A 96 5.70 1.89 -1.20
C TYR A 96 5.98 3.31 -0.70
N CYS A 97 4.97 4.19 -0.72
CA CYS A 97 5.09 5.56 -0.22
C CYS A 97 5.48 5.58 1.26
N LYS A 98 4.87 4.73 2.08
CA LYS A 98 5.25 4.55 3.49
C LYS A 98 6.73 4.20 3.64
N TYR A 99 7.21 3.18 2.91
CA TYR A 99 8.62 2.79 2.95
C TYR A 99 9.53 3.96 2.57
N ALA A 100 9.20 4.66 1.48
CA ALA A 100 9.98 5.80 1.00
C ALA A 100 10.06 6.95 2.01
N ILE A 101 8.98 7.21 2.75
CA ILE A 101 8.96 8.23 3.82
C ILE A 101 9.79 7.77 5.04
N GLU A 102 9.70 6.50 5.42
CA GLU A 102 10.40 5.95 6.59
C GLU A 102 11.92 5.78 6.33
N HIS A 103 12.34 5.62 5.07
CA HIS A 103 13.71 5.31 4.66
C HIS A 103 14.29 6.39 3.74
N LYS A 104 13.99 7.66 3.97
CA LYS A 104 14.42 8.76 3.08
C LYS A 104 15.94 8.87 2.90
N ALA A 105 16.70 8.58 3.96
CA ALA A 105 18.15 8.75 3.96
C ALA A 105 18.89 7.64 3.19
N ASP A 106 18.28 6.46 3.09
CA ASP A 106 18.85 5.23 2.57
C ASP A 106 17.88 4.52 1.61
N PHE A 107 17.03 5.31 0.93
CA PHE A 107 15.97 4.80 0.09
C PHE A 107 16.51 3.83 -0.96
N ASN A 108 15.87 2.67 -1.05
CA ASN A 108 16.19 1.64 -2.02
C ASN A 108 14.90 1.17 -2.70
N PRO A 109 14.76 1.36 -4.03
CA PRO A 109 13.53 0.99 -4.74
C PRO A 109 13.25 -0.52 -4.70
N ILE A 110 14.27 -1.37 -4.77
CA ILE A 110 14.12 -2.83 -4.67
C ILE A 110 13.51 -3.21 -3.31
N LYS A 111 13.99 -2.59 -2.22
CA LYS A 111 13.46 -2.83 -0.87
C LYS A 111 12.05 -2.26 -0.70
N ALA A 112 11.78 -1.07 -1.24
CA ALA A 112 10.45 -0.45 -1.21
C ALA A 112 9.41 -1.31 -1.93
N THR A 113 9.76 -1.76 -3.12
CA THR A 113 8.95 -2.66 -3.96
C THR A 113 8.72 -4.00 -3.26
N THR A 114 9.77 -4.63 -2.71
CA THR A 114 9.66 -5.88 -1.94
C THR A 114 8.78 -5.72 -0.71
N TYR A 115 8.94 -4.62 0.04
CA TYR A 115 8.10 -4.29 1.20
C TYR A 115 6.62 -4.16 0.80
N ALA A 116 6.33 -3.45 -0.28
CA ALA A 116 4.98 -3.25 -0.78
C ALA A 116 4.34 -4.56 -1.29
N LEU A 117 5.10 -5.41 -2.01
CA LEU A 117 4.61 -6.72 -2.47
C LEU A 117 4.32 -7.68 -1.32
N ARG A 118 5.13 -7.67 -0.26
CA ARG A 118 4.82 -8.42 0.98
C ARG A 118 3.51 -7.95 1.61
N ALA A 119 3.28 -6.65 1.63
CA ALA A 119 2.03 -6.10 2.16
C ALA A 119 0.82 -6.47 1.30
N VAL A 120 0.97 -6.48 -0.04
CA VAL A 120 -0.03 -7.00 -0.99
C VAL A 120 -0.35 -8.47 -0.68
N ALA A 121 0.66 -9.32 -0.59
CA ALA A 121 0.49 -10.74 -0.26
C ALA A 121 -0.23 -10.94 1.08
N ALA A 122 0.18 -10.21 2.12
CA ALA A 122 -0.46 -10.24 3.44
C ALA A 122 -1.92 -9.77 3.38
N LYS A 123 -2.19 -8.68 2.65
CA LYS A 123 -3.54 -8.14 2.49
C LYS A 123 -4.43 -9.14 1.75
N TYR A 124 -3.97 -9.66 0.63
CA TYR A 124 -4.67 -10.67 -0.13
C TYR A 124 -5.00 -11.88 0.76
N LYS A 125 -4.03 -12.47 1.48
CA LYS A 125 -4.29 -13.60 2.39
C LYS A 125 -5.36 -13.29 3.44
N ALA A 126 -5.40 -12.06 3.95
CA ALA A 126 -6.32 -11.62 5.00
C ALA A 126 -7.74 -11.32 4.51
N GLU A 127 -7.97 -11.15 3.20
CA GLU A 127 -9.26 -10.71 2.65
C GLU A 127 -10.12 -11.90 2.22
N PRO A 128 -11.27 -12.13 2.88
CA PRO A 128 -12.17 -13.23 2.49
C PRO A 128 -12.87 -12.98 1.16
N ALA A 129 -13.06 -11.71 0.80
CA ALA A 129 -13.75 -11.30 -0.42
C ALA A 129 -12.84 -11.27 -1.67
N ARG A 130 -11.57 -11.70 -1.53
CA ARG A 130 -10.63 -11.75 -2.66
C ARG A 130 -11.07 -12.76 -3.71
N LYS A 131 -10.73 -12.44 -4.95
CA LYS A 131 -10.75 -13.40 -6.05
C LYS A 131 -9.40 -14.06 -6.16
N THR A 132 -9.37 -15.34 -6.51
CA THR A 132 -8.11 -16.05 -6.78
C THR A 132 -7.35 -15.35 -7.90
N ASP A 133 -6.06 -15.15 -7.68
CA ASP A 133 -5.18 -14.34 -8.51
C ASP A 133 -3.79 -14.99 -8.53
N ASP A 134 -3.42 -15.56 -9.67
CA ASP A 134 -2.20 -16.37 -9.82
C ASP A 134 -0.93 -15.53 -9.71
N ASP A 135 -0.97 -14.27 -10.14
CA ASP A 135 0.14 -13.33 -10.02
C ASP A 135 0.44 -13.06 -8.53
N VAL A 136 -0.61 -12.86 -7.72
CA VAL A 136 -0.45 -12.71 -6.26
C VAL A 136 0.01 -14.01 -5.60
N GLN A 137 -0.43 -15.18 -6.08
CA GLN A 137 0.08 -16.47 -5.57
C GLN A 137 1.56 -16.66 -5.88
N GLN A 138 2.04 -16.20 -7.05
CA GLN A 138 3.47 -16.22 -7.39
C GLN A 138 4.27 -15.34 -6.42
N ILE A 139 3.80 -14.13 -6.11
CA ILE A 139 4.43 -13.26 -5.10
C ILE A 139 4.52 -13.97 -3.74
N ILE A 140 3.42 -14.60 -3.31
CA ILE A 140 3.38 -15.36 -2.05
C ILE A 140 4.43 -16.48 -2.06
N ALA A 141 4.49 -17.27 -3.13
CA ALA A 141 5.42 -18.39 -3.24
C ALA A 141 6.89 -17.93 -3.25
N LEU A 142 7.19 -16.83 -3.94
CA LEU A 142 8.54 -16.23 -3.96
C LEU A 142 8.95 -15.72 -2.57
N ASP A 143 8.04 -15.08 -1.83
CA ASP A 143 8.34 -14.60 -0.48
C ASP A 143 8.57 -15.75 0.51
N GLU A 144 7.75 -16.81 0.42
CA GLU A 144 7.89 -18.01 1.25
C GLU A 144 9.22 -18.76 1.00
N LYS A 145 9.79 -18.64 -0.21
CA LYS A 145 11.12 -19.16 -0.56
C LYS A 145 12.28 -18.21 -0.20
N GLY A 146 11.99 -16.97 0.19
CA GLY A 146 13.01 -15.94 0.39
C GLY A 146 13.61 -15.40 -0.92
N GLU A 147 12.95 -15.64 -2.06
CA GLU A 147 13.42 -15.30 -3.40
C GLU A 147 12.83 -13.98 -3.92
N LEU A 148 11.82 -13.42 -3.25
CA LEU A 148 11.08 -12.24 -3.72
C LEU A 148 11.98 -11.02 -4.00
N GLU A 149 12.90 -10.68 -3.09
CA GLU A 149 13.77 -9.52 -3.28
C GLU A 149 14.73 -9.71 -4.46
N ALA A 150 15.25 -10.93 -4.62
CA ALA A 150 16.10 -11.28 -5.76
C ALA A 150 15.32 -11.22 -7.08
N TRP A 151 14.08 -11.70 -7.08
CA TRP A 151 13.18 -11.59 -8.23
C TRP A 151 12.92 -10.11 -8.59
N VAL A 152 12.63 -9.27 -7.59
CA VAL A 152 12.47 -7.81 -7.77
C VAL A 152 13.73 -7.15 -8.34
N ALA A 153 14.90 -7.53 -7.80
CA ALA A 153 16.20 -7.00 -8.22
C ALA A 153 16.57 -7.39 -9.65
N ASN A 154 16.10 -8.55 -10.12
CA ASN A 154 16.27 -9.01 -11.50
C ASN A 154 15.17 -8.48 -12.43
N ASP A 155 14.67 -7.27 -12.16
CA ASP A 155 13.59 -6.61 -12.90
C ASP A 155 12.31 -7.45 -13.07
N PHE A 156 12.11 -8.42 -12.17
CA PHE A 156 10.97 -9.33 -12.05
C PHE A 156 11.00 -10.53 -13.01
N GLY A 157 12.20 -10.89 -13.45
CA GLY A 157 12.56 -12.28 -13.73
C GLY A 157 12.11 -12.89 -15.06
N HIS A 158 11.52 -12.13 -15.99
CA HIS A 158 11.61 -12.25 -17.47
C HIS A 158 10.92 -11.06 -18.16
#